data_AF-A0A940UB15-F1
#
_entry.id   AF-A0A940UB15-F1
#
_cell.length_a   1.000
_cell.length_b   1.000
_cell.length_c   1.000
_cell.angle_alpha   90.00
_cell.angle_beta   90.00
_cell.angle_gamma   90.00
#
_symmetry.space_group_name_H-M   'P 1'
#
loop_
_entity.id
_entity.type
_entity.pdbx_description
1 polymer ?
#
loop_
_entity_poly.entity_id
_entity_poly.type
_entity_poly.pdbx_seq_one_letter_code
_entity_poly.pdbx_strand_id
1 'polypeptide(L)'
;ADGRPHAPDGLAAFCFSVPSRYELLVKGRKICGSAQTRSRGVFLQHGSILVDFDPARTAAVLLSPGEKVGWKMREMERAVTSLRSHLKGEVSPLELTRVLLEGFEEVFHVRIVPGQLSQEERSMKEHLLRTKYTLERWNIEGKGPG
;
A
#
# COMPACT_ATOMS: atom_id res chain seq x y z
N ALA A 1 -6.18 16.74 15.28
CA ALA A 1 -7.63 16.47 15.14
C ALA A 1 -7.89 16.22 13.67
N ASP A 2 -7.90 14.95 13.27
CA ASP A 2 -7.24 14.54 12.01
C ASP A 2 -8.20 14.47 10.82
N GLY A 3 -9.38 15.08 10.93
CA GLY A 3 -10.31 15.32 9.83
C GLY A 3 -10.71 14.09 9.00
N ARG A 4 -10.52 12.87 9.52
CA ARG A 4 -10.88 11.64 8.81
C ARG A 4 -12.41 11.53 8.80
N PRO A 5 -13.06 11.42 7.63
CA PRO A 5 -14.43 10.97 7.59
C PRO A 5 -14.54 9.62 8.30
N HIS A 6 -15.63 9.40 9.04
CA HIS A 6 -15.87 8.11 9.67
C HIS A 6 -16.18 7.09 8.57
N ALA A 7 -15.39 6.01 8.49
CA ALA A 7 -15.73 4.88 7.63
C ALA A 7 -17.07 4.30 8.11
N PRO A 8 -18.01 3.93 7.22
CA PRO A 8 -19.19 3.17 7.61
C PRO A 8 -18.78 1.92 8.39
N ASP A 9 -19.56 1.54 9.41
CA ASP A 9 -19.28 0.39 10.26
C ASP A 9 -18.94 -0.86 9.43
N GLY A 10 -17.81 -1.49 9.76
CA GLY A 10 -17.27 -2.66 9.06
C GLY A 10 -16.22 -2.37 7.97
N LEU A 11 -16.06 -1.13 7.49
CA LEU A 11 -15.01 -0.75 6.52
C LEU A 11 -13.74 -0.15 7.15
N ALA A 12 -13.72 0.06 8.48
CA ALA A 12 -12.60 0.65 9.19
C ALA A 12 -11.27 -0.13 9.02
N ALA A 13 -11.33 -1.44 8.80
CA ALA A 13 -10.16 -2.27 8.52
C ALA A 13 -9.62 -2.11 7.08
N PHE A 14 -10.43 -1.58 6.16
CA PHE A 14 -10.02 -1.36 4.78
C PHE A 14 -9.40 0.04 4.67
N CYS A 15 -8.07 0.08 4.69
CA CYS A 15 -7.29 1.31 4.49
C CYS A 15 -7.67 2.06 3.20
N PHE A 16 -8.30 1.38 2.23
CA PHE A 16 -8.74 1.97 0.97
C PHE A 16 -10.19 2.48 0.95
N SER A 17 -10.96 2.31 2.03
CA SER A 17 -12.39 2.67 2.08
C SER A 17 -12.66 4.17 2.21
N VAL A 18 -11.76 4.90 2.86
CA VAL A 18 -11.95 6.32 3.14
C VAL A 18 -10.75 7.11 2.62
N PRO A 19 -10.97 8.10 1.74
CA PRO A 19 -9.90 8.94 1.26
C PRO A 19 -9.38 9.85 2.39
N SER A 20 -8.12 9.71 2.76
CA SER A 20 -7.39 10.68 3.57
C SER A 20 -6.83 11.84 2.71
N ARG A 21 -6.47 12.96 3.37
CA ARG A 21 -6.11 14.23 2.73
C ARG A 21 -4.95 14.15 1.72
N TYR A 22 -4.09 13.12 1.82
CA TYR A 22 -2.87 12.97 1.01
C TYR A 22 -2.87 11.70 0.16
N GLU A 23 -4.05 11.27 -0.28
CA GLU A 23 -4.17 10.08 -1.13
C GLU A 23 -4.07 10.39 -2.61
N LEU A 24 -3.50 9.45 -3.36
CA LEU A 24 -3.56 9.49 -4.82
C LEU A 24 -4.92 8.96 -5.25
N LEU A 25 -5.71 9.84 -5.87
CA LEU A 25 -7.04 9.55 -6.37
C LEU A 25 -7.07 9.73 -7.89
N VAL A 26 -7.83 8.87 -8.58
CA VAL A 26 -8.20 9.03 -9.99
C VAL A 26 -9.72 9.08 -10.06
N LYS A 27 -10.27 10.20 -10.55
CA LYS A 27 -11.72 10.46 -10.59
C LYS A 27 -12.41 10.23 -9.23
N GLY A 28 -11.77 10.68 -8.14
CA GLY A 28 -12.29 10.55 -6.78
C GLY A 28 -12.16 9.16 -6.15
N ARG A 29 -11.54 8.20 -6.85
CA ARG A 29 -11.32 6.83 -6.36
C ARG A 29 -9.85 6.57 -6.08
N LYS A 30 -9.56 5.83 -5.00
CA LYS A 30 -8.19 5.57 -4.55
C LYS A 30 -7.48 4.58 -5.46
N ILE A 31 -6.26 4.91 -5.87
CA ILE A 31 -5.42 4.06 -6.73
C ILE A 31 -4.18 3.50 -6.00
N CYS A 32 -3.81 4.05 -4.85
CA CYS A 32 -2.66 3.57 -4.08
C CYS A 32 -2.93 3.52 -2.57
N GLY A 33 -2.26 2.59 -1.89
CA GLY A 33 -2.08 2.60 -0.45
C GLY A 33 -0.69 3.11 -0.12
N SER A 34 -0.55 4.00 0.85
CA SER A 34 0.71 4.63 1.23
C SER A 34 0.85 4.65 2.74
N ALA A 35 2.07 4.44 3.23
CA ALA A 35 2.44 4.55 4.62
C ALA A 35 3.79 5.25 4.75
N GLN A 36 3.97 5.92 5.89
CA GLN A 36 5.20 6.66 6.16
C GLN A 36 5.65 6.52 7.61
N THR A 37 6.96 6.59 7.81
CA THR A 37 7.59 6.67 9.13
C THR A 37 8.68 7.74 9.10
N ARG A 38 8.75 8.53 10.16
CA ARG A 38 9.83 9.50 10.40
C ARG A 38 10.47 9.17 11.75
N SER A 39 11.77 8.92 11.76
CA SER A 39 12.49 8.59 12.99
C SER A 39 13.97 8.92 12.84
N ARG A 40 14.58 9.50 13.89
CA ARG A 40 16.03 9.78 13.97
C ARG A 40 16.59 10.51 12.73
N GLY A 41 15.86 11.51 12.22
CA GLY A 41 16.27 12.29 11.05
C GLY A 41 16.08 11.58 9.70
N VAL A 42 15.55 10.35 9.69
CA VAL A 42 15.29 9.56 8.48
C VAL A 42 13.79 9.54 8.17
N PHE A 43 13.47 9.53 6.88
CA PHE A 43 12.11 9.40 6.36
C PHE A 43 12.00 8.13 5.51
N LEU A 44 11.02 7.28 5.82
CA LEU A 44 10.63 6.13 5.02
C LEU A 44 9.23 6.35 4.47
N GLN A 45 9.10 6.35 3.14
CA GLN A 45 7.85 6.37 2.41
C GLN A 45 7.75 5.08 1.60
N HIS A 46 6.66 4.34 1.78
CA HIS A 46 6.42 3.13 1.00
C HIS A 46 4.92 2.95 0.75
N GLY A 47 4.58 2.07 -0.19
CA GLY A 47 3.19 1.84 -0.54
C GLY A 47 3.03 0.88 -1.71
N SER A 48 1.78 0.73 -2.12
CA SER A 48 1.38 -0.12 -3.24
C SER A 48 0.48 0.68 -4.17
N ILE A 49 0.77 0.64 -5.47
CA ILE A 49 -0.11 1.16 -6.53
C ILE A 49 -0.90 -0.02 -7.08
N LEU A 50 -2.22 0.13 -7.18
CA LEU A 50 -3.10 -0.92 -7.70
C LEU A 50 -2.99 -0.97 -9.22
N VAL A 51 -2.22 -1.95 -9.72
CA VAL A 51 -2.17 -2.25 -11.15
C VAL A 51 -3.52 -2.81 -11.62
N ASP A 52 -4.07 -3.73 -10.83
CA ASP A 52 -5.38 -4.32 -11.01
C ASP A 52 -6.14 -4.39 -9.68
N PHE A 53 -7.46 -4.52 -9.73
CA PHE A 53 -8.29 -4.60 -8.54
C PHE A 53 -9.49 -5.53 -8.74
N ASP A 54 -9.59 -6.54 -7.88
CA ASP A 54 -10.73 -7.46 -7.81
C ASP A 54 -11.46 -7.29 -6.46
N PRO A 55 -12.61 -6.60 -6.44
CA PRO A 55 -13.42 -6.40 -5.24
C PRO A 55 -13.88 -7.71 -4.60
N ALA A 56 -14.17 -8.75 -5.39
CA ALA A 56 -14.65 -10.03 -4.88
C ALA A 56 -13.55 -10.78 -4.14
N ARG A 57 -12.35 -10.87 -4.73
CA ARG A 57 -11.17 -11.46 -4.06
C ARG A 57 -10.78 -10.67 -2.82
N THR A 58 -10.81 -9.35 -2.90
CA THR A 58 -10.50 -8.47 -1.77
C THR A 58 -11.48 -8.70 -0.62
N ALA A 59 -12.77 -8.76 -0.92
CA ALA A 59 -13.81 -9.07 0.06
C ALA A 59 -13.63 -10.47 0.67
N ALA A 60 -13.28 -11.49 -0.12
CA ALA A 60 -13.07 -12.84 0.38
C ALA A 60 -11.93 -12.95 1.41
N VAL A 61 -10.91 -12.08 1.33
CA VAL A 61 -9.76 -12.09 2.26
C VAL A 61 -9.99 -11.19 3.47
N LEU A 62 -10.69 -10.08 3.30
CA LEU A 62 -10.87 -9.08 4.38
C LEU A 62 -12.10 -9.31 5.24
N LEU A 63 -13.08 -10.06 4.75
CA LEU A 63 -14.35 -10.23 5.45
C LEU A 63 -14.38 -11.50 6.27
N SER A 64 -14.90 -11.39 7.49
CA SER A 64 -15.14 -12.52 8.36
C SER A 64 -16.37 -13.32 7.89
N PRO A 65 -16.45 -14.63 8.19
CA PRO A 65 -17.63 -15.42 7.91
C PRO A 65 -18.90 -14.77 8.49
N GLY A 66 -19.95 -14.64 7.67
CA GLY A 66 -21.23 -14.04 8.06
C GLY A 66 -21.38 -12.54 7.78
N GLU A 67 -20.34 -11.85 7.31
CA GLU A 67 -20.46 -10.45 6.89
C GLU A 67 -21.20 -10.31 5.54
N LYS A 68 -21.93 -9.20 5.36
CA LYS A 68 -22.69 -8.90 4.13
C LYS A 68 -21.77 -8.53 2.96
N VAL A 69 -21.21 -9.54 2.30
CA VAL A 69 -20.23 -9.44 1.20
C VAL A 69 -20.69 -8.48 0.08
N GLY A 70 -21.94 -8.60 -0.38
CA GLY A 70 -22.42 -7.84 -1.55
C GLY A 70 -22.49 -6.33 -1.35
N TRP A 71 -22.78 -5.85 -0.14
CA TRP A 71 -22.75 -4.40 0.16
C TRP A 71 -21.31 -3.88 0.14
N LYS A 72 -20.39 -4.58 0.82
CA LYS A 72 -18.98 -4.18 0.93
C LYS A 72 -18.26 -4.20 -0.41
N MET A 73 -18.56 -5.16 -1.28
CA MET A 73 -18.02 -5.17 -2.64
C MET A 73 -18.41 -3.93 -3.44
N ARG A 74 -19.70 -3.54 -3.42
CA ARG A 74 -20.18 -2.33 -4.14
C ARG A 74 -19.51 -1.06 -3.63
N GLU A 75 -19.30 -0.96 -2.32
CA GLU A 75 -18.60 0.19 -1.74
C GLU A 75 -17.12 0.21 -2.17
N MET A 76 -16.46 -0.94 -2.23
CA MET A 76 -15.09 -1.03 -2.76
C MET A 76 -15.01 -0.62 -4.23
N GLU A 77 -15.94 -1.05 -5.08
CA GLU A 77 -15.99 -0.66 -6.50
C GLU A 77 -16.15 0.85 -6.70
N ARG A 78 -16.89 1.50 -5.80
CA ARG A 78 -17.08 2.95 -5.78
C ARG A 78 -15.86 3.69 -5.27
N ALA A 79 -15.17 3.16 -4.26
CA ALA A 79 -14.08 3.85 -3.58
C ALA A 79 -12.70 3.61 -4.21
N VAL A 80 -12.48 2.48 -4.89
CA VAL A 80 -11.16 2.00 -5.33
C VAL A 80 -11.09 1.92 -6.85
N THR A 81 -9.90 2.17 -7.38
CA THR A 81 -9.60 1.97 -8.80
C THR A 81 -8.20 1.43 -9.02
N SER A 82 -7.87 1.12 -10.27
CA SER A 82 -6.61 0.51 -10.68
C SER A 82 -6.11 1.15 -11.97
N LEU A 83 -4.82 0.99 -12.27
CA LEU A 83 -4.23 1.45 -13.52
C LEU A 83 -4.93 0.84 -14.74
N ARG A 84 -5.25 -0.46 -14.71
CA ARG A 84 -5.98 -1.16 -15.78
C ARG A 84 -7.39 -0.61 -16.04
N SER A 85 -8.01 0.02 -15.04
CA SER A 85 -9.32 0.68 -15.23
C SER A 85 -9.24 1.97 -16.06
N HIS A 86 -8.03 2.50 -16.26
CA HIS A 86 -7.80 3.82 -16.84
C HIS A 86 -6.88 3.82 -18.05
N LEU A 87 -6.07 2.79 -18.22
CA LEU A 87 -5.13 2.64 -19.32
C LEU A 87 -5.64 1.59 -20.31
N LYS A 88 -5.31 1.78 -21.60
CA LYS A 88 -5.54 0.76 -22.63
C LYS A 88 -4.29 -0.11 -22.73
N GLY A 89 -4.46 -1.43 -22.86
CA GLY A 89 -3.37 -2.39 -22.99
C GLY A 89 -2.85 -2.91 -21.65
N GLU A 90 -1.77 -3.67 -21.71
CA GLU A 90 -1.15 -4.25 -20.52
C GLU A 90 -0.31 -3.22 -19.76
N VAL A 91 -0.36 -3.27 -18.43
CA VAL A 91 0.50 -2.46 -17.58
C VAL A 91 1.74 -3.29 -17.21
N SER A 92 2.88 -2.96 -17.82
CA SER A 92 4.14 -3.63 -17.55
C SER A 92 4.77 -3.13 -16.23
N PRO A 93 5.19 -4.02 -15.31
CA PRO A 93 5.92 -3.62 -14.11
C PRO A 93 7.22 -2.85 -14.39
N LEU A 94 7.90 -3.20 -15.49
CA LEU A 94 9.14 -2.52 -15.90
C LEU A 94 8.85 -1.09 -16.37
N GLU A 95 7.80 -0.91 -17.17
CA GLU A 95 7.40 0.42 -17.63
C GLU A 95 6.91 1.29 -16.47
N LEU A 96 6.10 0.73 -15.57
CA LEU A 96 5.65 1.43 -14.37
C LEU A 96 6.84 1.86 -13.50
N THR A 97 7.84 0.98 -13.34
CA THR A 97 9.07 1.32 -12.61
C THR A 97 9.82 2.46 -13.28
N ARG A 98 9.98 2.42 -14.60
CA ARG A 98 10.65 3.48 -15.38
C ARG A 98 9.96 4.83 -15.21
N VAL A 99 8.64 4.89 -15.41
CA VAL A 99 7.86 6.13 -15.30
C VAL A 99 7.89 6.69 -13.88
N LEU A 100 7.85 5.82 -12.86
CA LEU A 100 8.02 6.26 -11.48
C LEU A 100 9.40 6.87 -11.26
N LEU A 101 10.48 6.18 -11.67
CA LEU A 101 11.85 6.70 -11.53
C LEU A 101 11.99 8.08 -12.17
N GLU A 102 11.53 8.24 -13.41
CA GLU A 102 11.55 9.52 -14.13
C GLU A 102 10.81 10.62 -13.35
N GLY A 103 9.60 10.32 -12.85
CA GLY A 103 8.83 11.27 -12.04
C GLY A 103 9.52 11.64 -10.72
N PHE A 104 10.17 10.69 -10.05
CA PHE A 104 10.95 10.98 -8.83
C PHE A 104 12.17 11.86 -9.15
N GLU A 105 12.92 11.55 -10.20
CA GLU A 105 14.07 12.35 -10.62
C GLU A 105 13.67 13.79 -10.99
N GLU A 106 12.58 13.94 -11.74
CA GLU A 106 12.02 15.25 -12.14
C GLU A 106 11.59 16.08 -10.93
N VAL A 107 10.78 15.50 -10.04
CA VAL A 107 10.17 16.21 -8.90
C VAL A 107 11.19 16.55 -7.82
N PHE A 108 12.13 15.65 -7.53
CA PHE A 108 13.12 15.85 -6.47
C PHE A 108 14.43 16.46 -6.98
N HIS A 109 14.58 16.64 -8.30
CA HIS A 109 15.81 17.13 -8.93
C HIS A 109 17.04 16.30 -8.53
N VAL A 110 16.88 14.97 -8.54
CA VAL A 110 17.94 14.01 -8.22
C VAL A 110 18.18 13.07 -9.40
N ARG A 111 19.29 12.34 -9.37
CA ARG A 111 19.53 11.18 -10.22
C ARG A 111 19.43 9.91 -9.37
N ILE A 112 18.60 8.97 -9.78
CA ILE A 112 18.49 7.65 -9.19
C ILE A 112 19.39 6.70 -9.97
N VAL A 113 20.36 6.12 -9.29
CA VAL A 113 21.26 5.13 -9.86
C VAL A 113 20.95 3.74 -9.31
N PRO A 114 20.96 2.68 -10.15
CA PRO A 114 20.82 1.32 -9.65
C PRO A 114 21.88 1.00 -8.60
N GLY A 115 21.42 0.58 -7.42
CA GLY A 115 22.27 0.18 -6.30
C GLY A 115 21.97 -1.25 -5.85
N GLN A 116 22.84 -1.78 -5.01
CA GLN A 116 22.61 -3.04 -4.31
C GLN A 116 22.64 -2.80 -2.81
N LEU A 117 21.99 -3.69 -2.05
CA LEU A 117 22.14 -3.69 -0.60
C LEU A 117 23.62 -3.88 -0.24
N SER A 118 24.12 -3.02 0.64
CA SER A 118 25.40 -3.16 1.35
C SER A 118 25.44 -4.44 2.19
N GLN A 119 26.64 -4.82 2.64
CA GLN A 119 26.79 -6.00 3.49
C GLN A 119 26.03 -5.81 4.82
N GLU A 120 26.07 -4.61 5.37
CA GLU A 120 25.39 -4.23 6.61
C GLU A 120 23.87 -4.32 6.46
N GLU A 121 23.32 -3.81 5.36
CA GLU A 121 21.88 -3.92 5.07
C GLU A 121 21.44 -5.36 4.85
N ARG A 122 22.27 -6.19 4.20
CA ARG A 122 21.99 -7.62 4.02
C ARG A 122 21.99 -8.35 5.37
N SER A 123 22.99 -8.13 6.21
CA SER A 123 23.06 -8.71 7.55
C SER A 123 21.88 -8.25 8.42
N MET A 124 21.49 -6.98 8.32
CA MET A 124 20.31 -6.44 9.02
C MET A 124 19.01 -7.10 8.53
N LYS A 125 18.82 -7.22 7.21
CA LYS A 125 17.67 -7.92 6.61
C LYS A 125 17.56 -9.34 7.15
N GLU A 126 18.66 -10.09 7.13
CA GLU A 126 18.69 -11.47 7.63
C GLU A 126 18.41 -11.56 9.12
N HIS A 127 18.98 -10.66 9.93
CA HIS A 127 18.68 -10.58 11.35
C HIS A 127 17.19 -10.33 11.59
N LEU A 128 16.61 -9.31 10.94
CA LEU A 128 15.20 -8.95 11.08
C LEU A 128 14.25 -10.06 10.60
N LEU A 129 14.61 -10.79 9.54
CA LEU A 129 13.86 -11.97 9.13
C LEU A 129 13.85 -13.00 10.27
N ARG A 130 15.02 -13.38 10.81
CA ARG A 130 15.13 -14.41 11.86
C ARG A 130 14.47 -14.02 13.19
N THR A 131 14.58 -12.77 13.61
CA THR A 131 14.19 -12.35 14.97
C THR A 131 12.81 -11.70 15.04
N LYS A 132 12.20 -11.37 13.88
CA LYS A 132 10.98 -10.58 13.81
C LYS A 132 10.02 -11.05 12.72
N TYR A 133 10.34 -10.82 11.45
CA TYR A 133 9.34 -10.89 10.37
C TYR A 133 8.87 -12.31 10.00
N THR A 134 9.61 -13.36 10.39
CA THR A 134 9.15 -14.75 10.21
C THR A 134 8.40 -15.29 11.44
N LEU A 135 8.36 -14.56 12.55
CA LEU A 135 7.82 -15.06 13.81
C LEU A 135 6.32 -14.77 13.94
N GLU A 136 5.57 -15.75 14.42
CA GLU A 136 4.12 -15.61 14.68
C GLU A 136 3.83 -14.51 15.71
N ARG A 137 4.62 -14.41 16.78
CA ARG A 137 4.49 -13.34 17.80
C ARG A 137 4.50 -11.92 17.18
N TRP A 138 5.20 -11.74 16.06
CA TRP A 138 5.21 -10.46 15.36
C TRP A 138 4.00 -10.34 14.44
N ASN A 139 3.76 -11.34 13.59
CA ASN A 139 2.74 -11.27 12.55
C ASN A 139 1.30 -11.38 13.08
N ILE A 140 1.08 -12.07 14.20
CA ILE A 140 -0.24 -12.32 14.80
C ILE A 140 -0.44 -11.50 16.07
N GLU A 141 0.55 -11.47 16.97
CA GLU A 141 0.40 -10.76 18.25
C GLU A 141 0.88 -9.29 18.21
N GLY A 142 1.57 -8.87 17.13
CA GLY A 142 2.11 -7.52 17.01
C GLY A 142 3.25 -7.19 18.00
N LYS A 143 3.84 -8.19 18.65
CA LYS A 143 4.91 -8.00 19.63
C LYS A 143 6.27 -8.09 18.97
N GLY A 144 7.08 -7.04 19.15
CA GLY A 144 8.46 -6.99 18.68
C GLY A 144 9.36 -8.02 19.36
N PRO A 145 10.56 -8.29 18.81
CA PRO A 145 11.62 -8.91 19.60
C PRO A 145 11.86 -8.07 20.85
N GLY A 146 11.74 -8.71 22.01
CA GLY A 146 12.20 -8.16 23.29
C GLY A 146 13.71 -8.07 23.34
#